data_AF-A0A923QM28-F1
#
_entry.id   AF-A0A923QM28-F1
#
_cell.length_a   1.000
_cell.length_b   1.000
_cell.length_c   1.000
_cell.angle_alpha   90.00
_cell.angle_beta   90.00
_cell.angle_gamma   90.00
#
_symmetry.space_group_name_H-M   'P 1'
#
loop_
_entity.id
_entity.type
_entity.pdbx_description
1 polymer ?
#
loop_
_entity_poly.entity_id
_entity_poly.type
_entity_poly.pdbx_seq_one_letter_code
_entity_poly.pdbx_strand_id
1 'polypeptide(L)'
;MSEISQNNPPIPEDNREQYVNLSYLRKLTKNNKELMNKMIVLYLKQTPELLINIKNGIKEKDWETVHGAIHKMIPSFWMMGIDPAYEAMAKTLQDYASKKENLEEIPQLYFKINEECLLACKELEKTVINSA
;
A
#
# COMPACT_ATOMS: atom_id res chain seq x y z
N MET A 1 38.69 2.80 22.44
CA MET A 1 37.28 2.36 22.52
C MET A 1 36.50 3.13 21.47
N SER A 2 35.97 2.41 20.49
CA SER A 2 35.18 2.95 19.39
C SER A 2 33.73 3.18 19.84
N GLU A 3 33.26 4.42 19.75
CA GLU A 3 31.82 4.72 19.77
C GLU A 3 31.26 4.47 18.36
N ILE A 4 30.32 3.53 18.25
CA ILE A 4 29.66 3.18 17.00
C ILE A 4 28.49 4.16 16.82
N SER A 5 28.63 5.08 15.87
CA SER A 5 27.54 5.94 15.39
C SER A 5 26.45 5.07 14.77
N GLN A 6 25.25 5.11 15.35
CA GLN A 6 24.04 4.59 14.73
C GLN A 6 23.65 5.52 13.56
N ASN A 7 24.28 5.32 12.41
CA ASN A 7 23.86 5.92 11.15
C ASN A 7 22.65 5.15 10.62
N ASN A 8 21.45 5.44 11.14
CA ASN A 8 20.26 5.18 10.36
C ASN A 8 20.26 6.16 9.18
N PRO A 9 20.22 5.69 7.92
CA PRO A 9 20.09 6.59 6.80
C PRO A 9 18.78 7.39 6.95
N PRO A 10 18.78 8.70 6.65
CA PRO A 10 17.57 9.50 6.70
C PRO A 10 16.54 8.87 5.77
N ILE A 11 15.35 8.60 6.31
CA ILE A 11 14.19 8.25 5.50
C ILE A 11 13.99 9.45 4.57
N PRO A 12 14.09 9.29 3.23
CA PRO A 12 13.84 10.41 2.33
C PRO A 12 12.46 10.97 2.62
N GLU A 13 12.36 12.27 2.90
CA GLU A 13 11.08 12.95 2.89
C GLU A 13 10.51 12.82 1.47
N ASP A 14 9.59 11.89 1.30
CA ASP A 14 8.87 11.70 0.05
C ASP A 14 7.92 12.87 -0.14
N ASN A 15 8.43 13.95 -0.75
CA ASN A 15 7.70 15.18 -1.05
C ASN A 15 6.96 15.12 -2.40
N ARG A 16 6.65 13.91 -2.91
CA ARG A 16 5.83 13.77 -4.12
C ARG A 16 4.41 14.29 -3.84
N GLU A 17 3.85 15.01 -4.79
CA GLU A 17 2.45 15.45 -4.71
C GLU A 17 1.47 14.41 -5.27
N GLN A 18 2.00 13.39 -5.98
CA GLN A 18 1.23 12.36 -6.67
C GLN A 18 1.75 10.96 -6.30
N TYR A 19 0.85 10.14 -5.81
CA TYR A 19 1.01 8.75 -5.40
C TYR A 19 0.08 7.81 -6.19
N VAL A 20 -0.91 8.37 -6.90
CA VAL A 20 -1.87 7.60 -7.71
C VAL A 20 -1.90 8.07 -9.16
N ASN A 21 -2.19 7.15 -10.07
CA ASN A 21 -2.45 7.44 -11.48
C ASN A 21 -3.78 6.82 -11.93
N LEU A 22 -4.83 7.62 -11.88
CA LEU A 22 -6.18 7.19 -12.22
C LEU A 22 -6.44 6.96 -13.72
N SER A 23 -5.42 6.97 -14.58
CA SER A 23 -5.58 6.73 -16.02
C SER A 23 -6.16 5.37 -16.32
N TYR A 24 -5.74 4.34 -15.59
CA TYR A 24 -6.32 3.01 -15.72
C TYR A 24 -7.78 3.00 -15.25
N LEU A 25 -8.07 3.54 -14.06
CA LEU A 25 -9.42 3.63 -13.53
C LEU A 25 -10.37 4.38 -14.48
N ARG A 26 -9.92 5.50 -15.07
CA ARG A 26 -10.69 6.24 -16.10
C ARG A 26 -11.04 5.36 -17.29
N LYS A 27 -10.10 4.56 -17.78
CA LYS A 27 -10.36 3.63 -18.90
C LYS A 27 -11.33 2.53 -18.49
N LEU A 28 -11.10 1.90 -17.33
CA LEU A 28 -11.94 0.82 -16.80
C LEU A 28 -13.40 1.25 -16.64
N THR A 29 -13.61 2.47 -16.13
CA THR A 29 -14.94 3.03 -15.87
C THR A 29 -15.53 3.76 -17.08
N LYS A 30 -14.85 3.77 -18.23
CA LYS A 30 -15.23 4.56 -19.42
C LYS A 30 -15.49 6.03 -19.09
N ASN A 31 -14.67 6.60 -18.21
CA ASN A 31 -14.76 7.97 -17.71
C ASN A 31 -16.09 8.30 -16.97
N ASN A 32 -16.80 7.28 -16.49
CA ASN A 32 -17.99 7.47 -15.66
C ASN A 32 -17.58 7.91 -14.24
N LYS A 33 -17.76 9.20 -13.96
CA LYS A 33 -17.38 9.82 -12.67
C LYS A 33 -18.03 9.15 -11.46
N GLU A 34 -19.30 8.76 -11.55
CA GLU A 34 -20.01 8.10 -10.44
C GLU A 34 -19.38 6.74 -10.12
N LEU A 35 -19.08 5.96 -11.15
CA LEU A 35 -18.42 4.67 -11.00
C LEU A 35 -16.98 4.83 -10.49
N MET A 36 -16.23 5.82 -10.99
CA MET A 36 -14.89 6.13 -10.48
C MET A 36 -14.92 6.47 -8.99
N ASN A 37 -15.82 7.36 -8.57
CA ASN A 37 -15.93 7.75 -7.16
C ASN A 37 -16.33 6.56 -6.29
N LYS A 38 -17.24 5.70 -6.74
CA LYS A 38 -17.58 4.45 -6.03
C LYS A 38 -16.36 3.55 -5.82
N MET A 39 -15.51 3.39 -6.84
CA MET A 39 -14.29 2.58 -6.75
C MET A 39 -13.23 3.21 -5.83
N ILE A 40 -13.06 4.54 -5.89
CA ILE A 40 -12.13 5.27 -5.01
C ILE A 40 -12.61 5.19 -3.56
N VAL A 41 -13.90 5.40 -3.29
CA VAL A 41 -14.47 5.28 -1.94
C VAL A 41 -14.31 3.86 -1.39
N LEU A 42 -14.46 2.84 -2.25
CA LEU A 42 -14.22 1.45 -1.86
C LEU A 42 -12.76 1.23 -1.45
N TYR A 43 -11.82 1.75 -2.25
CA TYR A 43 -10.39 1.71 -1.93
C TYR A 43 -10.08 2.40 -0.58
N LEU A 44 -10.58 3.62 -0.39
CA LEU A 44 -10.38 4.40 0.85
C LEU A 44 -10.90 3.67 2.09
N LYS A 45 -11.98 2.89 1.95
CA LYS A 45 -12.53 2.09 3.05
C LYS A 45 -11.71 0.82 3.30
N GLN A 46 -11.35 0.08 2.26
CA GLN A 46 -10.76 -1.25 2.39
C GLN A 46 -9.26 -1.20 2.74
N THR A 47 -8.52 -0.25 2.17
CA THR A 47 -7.06 -0.19 2.32
C THR A 47 -6.62 -0.07 3.79
N PRO A 48 -7.19 0.82 4.62
CA PRO A 48 -6.84 0.89 6.04
C PRO A 48 -7.11 -0.41 6.81
N GLU A 49 -8.24 -1.07 6.55
CA GLU A 49 -8.59 -2.35 7.19
C GLU A 49 -7.57 -3.45 6.82
N LEU A 50 -7.17 -3.54 5.55
CA LEU A 50 -6.16 -4.49 5.08
C LEU A 50 -4.79 -4.21 5.70
N LEU A 51 -4.36 -2.95 5.78
CA LEU A 51 -3.09 -2.56 6.41
C LEU A 51 -3.06 -2.94 7.90
N ILE A 52 -4.17 -2.75 8.62
CA ILE A 52 -4.30 -3.17 10.03
C ILE A 52 -4.19 -4.69 10.15
N ASN A 53 -4.85 -5.46 9.27
CA ASN A 53 -4.77 -6.91 9.29
C ASN A 53 -3.34 -7.42 9.03
N ILE A 54 -2.63 -6.83 8.07
CA ILE A 54 -1.22 -7.16 7.80
C ILE A 54 -0.38 -6.87 9.04
N LYS A 55 -0.53 -5.68 9.64
CA LYS A 55 0.21 -5.29 10.85
C LYS A 55 0.01 -6.26 12.02
N ASN A 56 -1.24 -6.61 12.28
CA ASN A 56 -1.60 -7.53 13.36
C ASN A 56 -1.08 -8.93 13.06
N GLY A 57 -1.21 -9.42 11.82
CA GLY A 57 -0.66 -10.70 11.40
C GLY A 57 0.86 -10.77 11.58
N ILE A 58 1.59 -9.70 11.25
CA ILE A 58 3.04 -9.61 11.48
C ILE A 58 3.36 -9.71 12.98
N LYS A 59 2.64 -8.96 13.82
CA LYS A 59 2.85 -8.94 15.28
C LYS A 59 2.61 -10.31 15.91
N GLU A 60 1.54 -10.98 15.52
CA GLU A 60 1.15 -12.29 16.04
C GLU A 60 1.83 -13.46 15.30
N LYS A 61 2.67 -13.17 14.30
CA LYS A 61 3.30 -14.15 13.39
C LYS A 61 2.30 -15.05 12.67
N ASP A 62 1.10 -14.53 12.41
CA ASP A 62 0.06 -15.17 11.60
C ASP A 62 0.28 -14.84 10.12
N TRP A 63 1.14 -15.64 9.49
CA TRP A 63 1.53 -15.45 8.09
C TRP A 63 0.42 -15.77 7.09
N GLU A 64 -0.59 -16.54 7.48
CA GLU A 64 -1.77 -16.82 6.65
C GLU A 64 -2.63 -15.56 6.54
N THR A 65 -2.87 -14.87 7.66
CA THR A 65 -3.55 -13.57 7.69
C THR A 65 -2.76 -12.52 6.89
N VAL A 66 -1.43 -12.46 7.05
CA VAL A 66 -0.58 -11.55 6.27
C VAL A 66 -0.73 -11.80 4.78
N HIS A 67 -0.56 -13.06 4.34
CA HIS A 67 -0.70 -13.46 2.95
C HIS A 67 -2.09 -13.13 2.38
N GLY A 68 -3.15 -13.46 3.12
CA GLY A 68 -4.53 -13.21 2.68
C GLY A 68 -4.85 -11.73 2.55
N ALA A 69 -4.34 -10.89 3.46
CA ALA A 69 -4.57 -9.45 3.42
C ALA A 69 -3.76 -8.76 2.32
N ILE A 70 -2.47 -9.08 2.15
CA ILE A 70 -1.65 -8.50 1.08
C ILE A 70 -2.16 -8.93 -0.31
N HIS A 71 -2.60 -10.18 -0.47
CA HIS A 71 -3.17 -10.66 -1.73
C HIS A 71 -4.40 -9.86 -2.17
N LYS A 72 -5.27 -9.46 -1.23
CA LYS A 72 -6.43 -8.61 -1.49
C LYS A 72 -6.05 -7.17 -1.81
N MET A 73 -4.90 -6.71 -1.32
CA MET A 73 -4.42 -5.35 -1.53
C MET A 73 -3.75 -5.17 -2.90
N ILE A 74 -2.98 -6.15 -3.38
CA ILE A 74 -2.25 -6.06 -4.67
C ILE A 74 -3.15 -5.64 -5.85
N PRO A 75 -4.37 -6.17 -6.03
CA PRO A 75 -5.24 -5.75 -7.12
C PRO A 75 -5.56 -4.25 -7.14
N SER A 76 -5.54 -3.60 -5.97
CA SER A 76 -5.83 -2.18 -5.90
C SER A 76 -4.72 -1.30 -6.45
N PHE A 77 -3.48 -1.80 -6.51
CA PHE A 77 -2.31 -0.99 -6.89
C PHE A 77 -2.37 -0.61 -8.36
N TRP A 78 -2.64 -1.57 -9.25
CA TRP A 78 -2.85 -1.24 -10.65
C TRP A 78 -4.14 -0.44 -10.89
N MET A 79 -5.18 -0.68 -10.09
CA MET A 79 -6.45 0.02 -10.25
C MET A 79 -6.34 1.51 -9.92
N MET A 80 -5.65 1.86 -8.83
CA MET A 80 -5.37 3.25 -8.44
C MET A 80 -4.14 3.82 -9.14
N GLY A 81 -3.31 2.99 -9.77
CA GLY A 81 -2.07 3.41 -10.41
C GLY A 81 -0.99 3.80 -9.40
N ILE A 82 -0.88 3.03 -8.32
CA ILE A 82 0.26 3.07 -7.39
C ILE A 82 1.53 2.69 -8.15
N ASP A 83 2.67 3.25 -7.76
CA ASP A 83 3.94 2.98 -8.43
C ASP A 83 4.25 1.46 -8.44
N PRO A 84 4.62 0.88 -9.61
CA PRO A 84 4.92 -0.54 -9.75
C PRO A 84 5.98 -1.09 -8.79
N ALA A 85 6.87 -0.25 -8.26
CA ALA A 85 7.84 -0.66 -7.25
C ALA A 85 7.14 -1.16 -5.98
N TYR A 86 6.06 -0.53 -5.54
CA TYR A 86 5.29 -0.98 -4.37
C TYR A 86 4.49 -2.24 -4.66
N GLU A 87 4.00 -2.42 -5.90
CA GLU A 87 3.39 -3.69 -6.32
C GLU A 87 4.38 -4.84 -6.25
N ALA A 88 5.62 -4.61 -6.72
CA ALA A 88 6.69 -5.59 -6.60
C ALA A 88 6.99 -5.90 -5.12
N MET A 89 7.11 -4.88 -4.25
CA MET A 89 7.31 -5.09 -2.81
C MET A 89 6.17 -5.88 -2.17
N ALA A 90 4.92 -5.59 -2.53
CA ALA A 90 3.75 -6.29 -2.01
C ALA A 90 3.74 -7.76 -2.45
N LYS A 91 4.12 -8.06 -3.70
CA LYS A 91 4.30 -9.44 -4.17
C LYS A 91 5.43 -10.16 -3.44
N THR A 92 6.56 -9.50 -3.19
CA THR A 92 7.65 -10.06 -2.39
C THR A 92 7.19 -10.38 -0.97
N LEU A 93 6.48 -9.46 -0.32
CA LEU A 93 5.91 -9.67 1.01
C LEU A 93 4.94 -10.87 1.01
N GLN A 94 4.07 -10.94 -0.01
CA GLN A 94 3.15 -12.06 -0.20
C GLN A 94 3.88 -13.40 -0.30
N ASP A 95 4.93 -13.47 -1.13
CA ASP A 95 5.72 -14.67 -1.32
C ASP A 95 6.43 -15.11 -0.04
N TYR A 96 7.02 -14.16 0.70
CA TYR A 96 7.68 -14.42 1.98
C TYR A 96 6.71 -14.96 3.04
N ALA A 97 5.52 -14.37 3.15
CA ALA A 97 4.48 -14.84 4.06
C ALA A 97 3.96 -16.25 3.66
N SER A 98 3.77 -16.50 2.36
CA SER A 98 3.29 -17.79 1.83
C SER A 98 4.30 -18.91 2.07
N LYS A 99 5.57 -18.67 1.72
CA LYS A 99 6.67 -19.65 1.84
C LYS A 99 7.23 -19.76 3.25
N LYS A 100 6.93 -18.78 4.11
CA LYS A 100 7.51 -18.61 5.45
C LYS A 100 9.03 -18.47 5.42
N GLU A 101 9.53 -17.70 4.46
CA GLU A 101 10.95 -17.42 4.23
C GLU A 101 11.21 -15.91 4.33
N ASN A 102 12.42 -15.52 4.76
CA ASN A 102 12.84 -14.12 4.90
C ASN A 102 11.84 -13.28 5.73
N LEU A 103 11.28 -13.88 6.79
CA LEU A 103 10.22 -13.29 7.62
C LEU A 103 10.69 -12.01 8.33
N GLU A 104 11.99 -11.89 8.56
CA GLU A 104 12.68 -10.72 9.11
C GLU A 104 12.59 -9.48 8.21
N GLU A 105 12.40 -9.66 6.90
CA GLU A 105 12.27 -8.57 5.91
C GLU A 105 10.83 -8.03 5.80
N ILE A 106 9.84 -8.83 6.20
CA ILE A 106 8.41 -8.49 6.09
C ILE A 106 8.07 -7.16 6.79
N PRO A 107 8.53 -6.85 8.02
CA PRO A 107 8.22 -5.59 8.68
C PRO A 107 8.69 -4.35 7.89
N GLN A 108 9.87 -4.42 7.26
CA GLN A 108 10.40 -3.30 6.48
C GLN A 108 9.63 -3.12 5.17
N LEU A 109 9.27 -4.22 4.49
CA LEU A 109 8.42 -4.16 3.30
C LEU A 109 7.05 -3.60 3.63
N TYR A 110 6.43 -4.06 4.72
CA TYR A 110 5.15 -3.55 5.20
C TYR A 110 5.19 -2.06 5.50
N PHE A 111 6.24 -1.57 6.17
CA PHE A 111 6.39 -0.16 6.49
C PHE A 111 6.31 0.73 5.25
N LYS A 112 7.09 0.41 4.21
CA LYS A 112 7.10 1.15 2.94
C LYS A 112 5.75 1.10 2.22
N ILE A 113 5.14 -0.08 2.16
CA ILE A 113 3.82 -0.27 1.54
C ILE A 113 2.75 0.52 2.29
N ASN A 114 2.78 0.50 3.62
CA ASN A 114 1.85 1.22 4.48
C ASN A 114 1.95 2.72 4.26
N GLU A 115 3.16 3.29 4.25
CA GLU A 115 3.35 4.73 3.98
C GLU A 115 2.78 5.13 2.62
N GLU A 116 3.12 4.42 1.55
CA GLU A 116 2.61 4.72 0.20
C GLU A 116 1.08 4.64 0.13
N CYS A 117 0.49 3.61 0.72
CA CYS A 117 -0.97 3.45 0.73
C CYS A 117 -1.68 4.57 1.49
N LEU A 118 -1.11 5.04 2.61
CA LEU A 118 -1.68 6.15 3.38
C LEU A 118 -1.55 7.49 2.64
N LEU A 119 -0.44 7.72 1.94
CA LEU A 119 -0.23 8.89 1.11
C LEU A 119 -1.20 8.89 -0.09
N ALA A 120 -1.38 7.75 -0.75
CA ALA A 120 -2.37 7.55 -1.79
C ALA A 120 -3.81 7.80 -1.29
N CYS A 121 -4.17 7.30 -0.09
CA CYS A 121 -5.47 7.59 0.51
C CYS A 121 -5.67 9.10 0.71
N LYS A 122 -4.68 9.79 1.27
CA LYS A 122 -4.73 11.24 1.50
C LYS A 122 -4.88 12.05 0.20
N GLU A 123 -4.24 11.62 -0.88
CA GLU A 123 -4.41 12.24 -2.21
C GLU A 123 -5.83 12.00 -2.77
N LEU A 124 -6.33 10.77 -2.67
CA LEU A 124 -7.64 10.38 -3.18
C LEU A 124 -8.79 11.05 -2.42
N GLU A 125 -8.66 11.22 -1.10
CA GLU A 125 -9.64 11.95 -0.28
C GLU A 125 -9.84 13.38 -0.80
N LYS A 126 -8.75 14.09 -1.11
CA LYS A 126 -8.83 15.45 -1.70
C LYS A 126 -9.55 15.44 -3.04
N THR A 127 -9.32 14.40 -3.85
CA THR A 127 -9.95 14.26 -5.17
C THR A 127 -11.46 14.06 -5.07
N VAL A 128 -11.92 13.24 -4.11
CA VAL A 128 -13.35 12.99 -3.89
C VAL A 128 -14.03 14.21 -3.26
N ILE A 129 -13.39 14.87 -2.28
CA ILE A 129 -13.94 16.06 -1.62
C ILE A 129 -14.11 17.22 -2.60
N ASN A 130 -13.16 17.44 -3.51
CA ASN A 130 -13.25 18.53 -4.51
C ASN A 130 -14.22 18.22 -5.67
N SER A 131 -14.79 17.01 -5.71
CA SER A 131 -15.74 16.58 -6.74
C SER A 131 -17.19 16.48 -6.24
N ALA A 132 -17.42 16.75 -4.95
CA ALA A 132 -18.73 16.77 -4.29
C ALA A 132 -19.28 18.21 -4.22
#